data_AF-A0A495YZV5-F1
#
_entry.id   AF-A0A495YZV5-F1
#
_cell.length_a   1.000
_cell.length_b   1.000
_cell.length_c   1.000
_cell.angle_alpha   90.00
_cell.angle_beta   90.00
_cell.angle_gamma   90.00
#
_symmetry.space_group_name_H-M   'P 1'
#
loop_
_entity.id
_entity.type
_entity.pdbx_description
1 polymer ?
#
loop_
_entity_poly.entity_id
_entity_poly.type
_entity_poly.pdbx_seq_one_letter_code
_entity_poly.pdbx_strand_id
1 'polypeptide(L)'
;MQLVGNNDRCSLHPPEDAEMDGPFQLANSVIDTVINNTDPAVFLLRRIEETPEYAHYRALIGRTDGNLAKTLKQWLDSDYRVFSFQYVESTDAAFKQQCMMWHQLEGPDGKLDNERHPEPNDGQVIRCPVCST
;
A
#
# COMPACT_ATOMS: atom_id res chain seq x y z
N MET A 1 -25.25 38.84 -2.92
CA MET A 1 -24.70 38.18 -4.12
C MET A 1 -23.20 37.93 -3.90
N GLN A 2 -22.80 36.68 -4.15
CA GLN A 2 -21.49 36.14 -4.62
C GLN A 2 -20.54 37.15 -5.32
N LEU A 3 -19.20 37.04 -5.37
CA LEU A 3 -18.11 36.07 -5.10
C LEU A 3 -16.82 36.89 -4.79
N VAL A 4 -15.72 36.36 -4.25
CA VAL A 4 -14.54 35.68 -4.88
C VAL A 4 -13.60 35.37 -3.68
N GLY A 5 -12.85 34.29 -3.49
CA GLY A 5 -12.23 33.23 -4.31
C GLY A 5 -10.86 32.90 -3.65
N ASN A 6 -10.26 31.75 -4.00
CA ASN A 6 -8.92 31.19 -3.67
C ASN A 6 -9.04 29.88 -2.86
N ASN A 7 -9.17 28.70 -3.48
CA ASN A 7 -8.16 27.87 -4.19
C ASN A 7 -7.22 27.09 -3.26
N ASP A 8 -7.00 25.82 -3.61
CA ASP A 8 -5.96 24.88 -3.12
C ASP A 8 -6.34 23.90 -1.98
N ARG A 9 -6.89 22.73 -2.32
CA ARG A 9 -6.11 21.50 -2.67
C ARG A 9 -7.02 20.26 -2.65
N CYS A 10 -6.96 19.49 -3.74
CA CYS A 10 -7.40 18.10 -3.77
C CYS A 10 -6.72 17.32 -2.64
N SER A 11 -7.50 16.80 -1.70
CA SER A 11 -7.08 15.73 -0.79
C SER A 11 -8.16 14.65 -0.82
N LEU A 12 -8.24 13.92 -1.93
CA LEU A 12 -8.94 12.63 -2.02
C LEU A 12 -8.07 11.51 -1.43
N HIS A 13 -7.38 11.76 -0.31
CA HIS A 13 -6.65 10.71 0.40
C HIS A 13 -7.57 10.19 1.51
N PRO A 14 -8.16 8.99 1.37
CA PRO A 14 -8.85 8.35 2.48
C PRO A 14 -7.87 8.12 3.64
N PRO A 15 -8.36 8.10 4.89
CA PRO A 15 -7.53 8.05 6.12
C PRO A 15 -6.67 6.78 6.25
N GLU A 16 -6.88 5.79 5.38
CA GLU A 16 -6.21 4.49 5.33
C GLU A 16 -4.74 4.56 4.88
N ASP A 17 -4.31 5.64 4.22
CA ASP A 17 -2.90 5.88 3.85
C ASP A 17 -2.12 6.73 4.87
N ALA A 18 -2.76 7.24 5.93
CA ALA A 18 -2.19 8.31 6.75
C ALA A 18 -0.89 7.93 7.49
N GLU A 19 -0.58 6.64 7.59
CA GLU A 19 0.64 6.11 8.20
C GLU A 19 1.71 5.66 7.18
N MET A 20 1.39 5.65 5.89
CA MET A 20 2.32 5.27 4.83
C MET A 20 2.92 6.48 4.12
N ASP A 21 4.22 6.45 3.87
CA ASP A 21 4.91 7.41 3.01
C ASP A 21 4.44 7.22 1.56
N GLY A 22 3.94 8.29 0.94
CA GLY A 22 3.51 8.32 -0.47
C GLY A 22 2.16 9.03 -0.65
N PRO A 23 1.50 8.86 -1.81
CA PRO A 23 1.93 8.03 -2.94
C PRO A 23 3.15 8.59 -3.68
N PHE A 24 4.08 7.72 -4.02
CA PHE A 24 5.20 7.98 -4.94
C PHE A 24 4.96 7.29 -6.27
N GLN A 25 5.46 7.86 -7.36
CA GLN A 25 5.37 7.21 -8.66
C GLN A 25 6.16 5.89 -8.68
N LEU A 26 5.55 4.83 -9.18
CA LEU A 26 6.20 3.54 -9.39
C LEU A 26 7.12 3.62 -10.62
N ALA A 27 8.30 4.18 -10.42
CA ALA A 27 9.35 4.31 -11.41
C ALA A 27 10.71 3.98 -10.80
N ASN A 28 11.61 3.37 -11.57
CA ASN A 28 12.90 2.90 -11.04
C ASN A 28 13.69 4.03 -10.35
N SER A 29 13.79 5.21 -10.97
CA SER A 29 14.51 6.36 -10.41
C SER A 29 13.88 6.89 -9.12
N VAL A 30 12.55 6.86 -9.02
CA VAL A 30 11.83 7.28 -7.82
C VAL A 30 12.07 6.29 -6.69
N ILE A 31 11.95 4.99 -6.95
CA ILE A 31 12.26 3.92 -6.00
C ILE A 31 13.69 4.09 -5.46
N ASP A 32 14.66 4.26 -6.35
CA ASP A 32 16.08 4.44 -5.99
C ASP A 32 16.34 5.70 -5.16
N THR A 33 15.45 6.70 -5.23
CA THR A 33 15.57 7.97 -4.50
C THR A 33 14.90 7.90 -3.14
N VAL A 34 13.68 7.35 -3.06
CA VAL A 34 12.84 7.43 -1.84
C VAL A 34 13.03 6.23 -0.91
N ILE A 35 13.43 5.08 -1.43
CA ILE A 35 13.69 3.89 -0.62
C ILE A 35 15.14 3.89 -0.17
N ASN A 36 15.36 4.15 1.13
CA ASN A 36 16.68 4.36 1.70
C ASN A 36 17.07 3.34 2.79
N ASN A 37 16.18 2.40 3.11
CA ASN A 37 16.38 1.40 4.14
C ASN A 37 16.00 -0.01 3.63
N THR A 38 16.64 -1.01 4.23
CA THR A 38 16.43 -2.44 3.98
C THR A 38 15.57 -3.13 5.03
N ASP A 39 15.05 -2.40 6.02
CA ASP A 39 14.14 -2.92 7.04
C ASP A 39 12.88 -3.55 6.44
N PRO A 40 12.19 -4.44 7.20
CA PRO A 40 10.88 -4.93 6.82
C PRO A 40 9.90 -3.79 6.54
N ALA A 41 9.02 -3.99 5.57
CA ALA A 41 8.07 -2.96 5.18
C ALA A 41 6.75 -3.55 4.68
N VAL A 42 5.69 -2.77 4.80
CA VAL A 42 4.41 -2.97 4.11
C VAL A 42 4.31 -1.94 3.00
N PHE A 43 3.73 -2.31 1.87
CA PHE A 43 3.55 -1.42 0.73
C PHE A 43 2.19 -1.60 0.07
N LEU A 44 1.68 -0.52 -0.50
CA LEU A 44 0.44 -0.47 -1.26
C LEU A 44 0.74 -0.01 -2.68
N LEU A 45 0.33 -0.76 -3.70
CA LEU A 45 0.41 -0.38 -5.12
C LEU A 45 -0.97 0.04 -5.62
N ARG A 46 -1.06 1.12 -6.39
CA ARG A 46 -2.33 1.62 -6.94
C ARG A 46 -2.20 2.06 -8.39
N ARG A 47 -3.28 1.88 -9.15
CA ARG A 47 -3.49 2.45 -10.49
C ARG A 47 -3.94 3.91 -10.35
N ILE A 48 -3.56 4.78 -11.30
CA ILE A 48 -3.92 6.21 -11.27
C ILE A 48 -4.98 6.58 -12.31
N GLU A 49 -5.31 5.74 -13.29
CA GLU A 49 -6.31 6.17 -14.29
C GLU A 49 -7.64 6.58 -13.65
N GLU A 50 -8.21 7.65 -14.22
CA GLU A 50 -9.14 8.60 -13.62
C GLU A 50 -10.38 8.81 -14.51
N THR A 51 -11.57 8.73 -13.90
CA THR A 51 -12.79 9.48 -14.24
C THR A 51 -13.61 9.66 -12.95
N PRO A 52 -14.63 10.53 -12.92
CA PRO A 52 -15.51 10.73 -11.76
C PRO A 52 -16.28 9.47 -11.31
N GLU A 53 -16.16 8.36 -12.04
CA GLU A 53 -16.84 7.07 -11.90
C GLU A 53 -16.01 6.00 -11.15
N TYR A 54 -14.79 6.32 -10.67
CA TYR A 54 -13.76 5.34 -10.28
C TYR A 54 -13.97 4.73 -8.88
N ALA A 55 -15.14 4.15 -8.69
CA ALA A 55 -15.59 3.36 -7.56
C ALA A 55 -14.80 2.05 -7.31
N HIS A 56 -13.67 1.82 -8.01
CA HIS A 56 -12.90 0.57 -7.93
C HIS A 56 -11.39 0.82 -7.97
N TYR A 57 -10.87 1.65 -7.06
CA TYR A 57 -9.44 1.72 -6.78
C TYR A 57 -8.99 0.41 -6.11
N ARG A 58 -8.84 -0.65 -6.89
CA ARG A 58 -8.24 -1.88 -6.40
C ARG A 58 -6.73 -1.65 -6.31
N ALA A 59 -6.24 -1.77 -5.09
CA ALA A 59 -4.84 -1.68 -4.73
C ALA A 59 -4.27 -3.08 -4.51
N LEU A 60 -2.95 -3.22 -4.57
CA LEU A 60 -2.28 -4.42 -4.08
C LEU A 60 -1.56 -4.08 -2.78
N ILE A 61 -1.87 -4.82 -1.71
CA ILE A 61 -1.15 -4.74 -0.44
C ILE A 61 -0.12 -5.87 -0.37
N GLY A 62 1.13 -5.49 -0.14
CA GLY A 62 2.23 -6.43 0.00
C GLY A 62 3.07 -6.12 1.22
N ARG A 63 3.96 -7.06 1.54
CA ARG A 63 5.02 -6.86 2.53
C ARG A 63 6.34 -7.38 2.00
N THR A 64 7.42 -6.98 2.63
CA THR A 64 8.75 -7.55 2.42
C THR A 64 9.45 -7.69 3.76
N ASP A 65 10.22 -8.76 3.93
CA ASP A 65 11.08 -8.96 5.12
C ASP A 65 12.34 -8.09 5.07
N GLY A 66 12.59 -7.47 3.93
CA GLY A 66 13.64 -6.48 3.72
C GLY A 66 13.78 -6.11 2.24
N ASN A 67 14.63 -5.14 1.96
CA ASN A 67 14.92 -4.66 0.59
C ASN A 67 13.66 -4.32 -0.24
N LEU A 68 12.88 -3.36 0.26
CA LEU A 68 11.68 -2.85 -0.41
C LEU A 68 11.95 -2.37 -1.84
N ALA A 69 13.13 -1.81 -2.12
CA ALA A 69 13.50 -1.35 -3.45
C ALA A 69 13.47 -2.50 -4.47
N LYS A 70 14.10 -3.64 -4.13
CA LYS A 70 14.07 -4.83 -4.99
C LYS A 70 12.65 -5.33 -5.20
N THR A 71 11.82 -5.34 -4.16
CA THR A 71 10.43 -5.81 -4.21
C THR A 71 9.57 -4.91 -5.11
N LEU A 72 9.61 -3.58 -4.93
CA LEU A 72 8.86 -2.64 -5.77
C LEU A 72 9.29 -2.69 -7.24
N LYS A 73 10.58 -2.91 -7.51
CA LYS A 73 11.10 -3.01 -8.89
C LYS A 73 10.52 -4.20 -9.67
N GLN A 74 10.01 -5.23 -9.00
CA GLN A 74 9.33 -6.35 -9.67
C GLN A 74 8.00 -5.93 -10.32
N TRP A 75 7.45 -4.77 -9.93
CA TRP A 75 6.17 -4.27 -10.39
C TRP A 75 6.30 -3.19 -11.48
N LEU A 76 7.52 -2.86 -11.93
CA LEU A 76 7.75 -1.78 -12.89
C LEU A 76 7.04 -2.00 -14.24
N ASP A 77 6.88 -3.27 -14.65
CA ASP A 77 6.20 -3.63 -15.90
C ASP A 77 4.68 -3.88 -15.71
N SER A 78 4.12 -3.57 -14.53
CA SER A 78 2.70 -3.76 -14.23
C SER A 78 1.82 -2.56 -14.64
N ASP A 79 0.52 -2.67 -14.41
CA ASP A 79 -0.45 -1.59 -14.60
C ASP A 79 -0.58 -0.65 -13.38
N TYR A 80 0.08 -0.95 -12.26
CA TYR A 80 0.20 -0.04 -11.12
C TYR A 80 1.06 1.18 -11.49
N ARG A 81 0.79 2.32 -10.83
CA ARG A 81 1.36 3.63 -11.18
C ARG A 81 1.96 4.36 -10.00
N VAL A 82 1.43 4.14 -8.80
CA VAL A 82 1.99 4.68 -7.56
C VAL A 82 2.15 3.60 -6.50
N PHE A 83 3.06 3.85 -5.57
CA PHE A 83 3.21 3.07 -4.36
C PHE A 83 3.21 3.97 -3.11
N SER A 84 2.68 3.45 -2.01
CA SER A 84 2.91 3.97 -0.66
C SER A 84 3.58 2.89 0.18
N PHE A 85 4.36 3.24 1.19
CA PHE A 85 5.03 2.25 2.04
C PHE A 85 5.18 2.69 3.49
N GLN A 86 5.41 1.73 4.38
CA GLN A 86 5.75 1.97 5.78
C GLN A 86 6.81 0.95 6.21
N TYR A 87 7.94 1.43 6.75
CA TYR A 87 8.91 0.57 7.41
C TYR A 87 8.40 0.16 8.80
N VAL A 88 8.71 -1.07 9.21
CA VAL A 88 8.27 -1.63 10.49
C VAL A 88 9.42 -2.38 11.17
N GLU A 89 9.32 -2.56 12.49
CA GLU A 89 10.43 -3.02 13.33
C GLU A 89 10.80 -4.51 13.15
N SER A 90 9.95 -5.32 12.51
CA SER A 90 10.18 -6.76 12.32
C SER A 90 9.34 -7.36 11.20
N THR A 91 9.73 -8.56 10.74
CA THR A 91 8.96 -9.36 9.78
C THR A 91 7.59 -9.74 10.34
N ASP A 92 7.50 -10.04 11.63
CA ASP A 92 6.25 -10.29 12.36
C ASP A 92 5.34 -9.05 12.36
N ALA A 93 5.91 -7.87 12.57
CA ALA A 93 5.18 -6.61 12.48
C ALA A 93 4.69 -6.35 11.05
N ALA A 94 5.50 -6.65 10.03
CA ALA A 94 5.11 -6.51 8.62
C ALA A 94 3.93 -7.42 8.26
N PHE A 95 3.94 -8.67 8.74
CA PHE A 95 2.80 -9.59 8.57
C PHE A 95 1.54 -9.05 9.25
N LYS A 96 1.63 -8.62 10.52
CA LYS A 96 0.49 -8.07 11.27
C LYS A 96 -0.07 -6.83 10.60
N GLN A 97 0.79 -5.90 10.19
CA GLN A 97 0.39 -4.66 9.53
C GLN A 97 -0.27 -4.94 8.18
N GLN A 98 0.29 -5.85 7.36
CA GLN A 98 -0.35 -6.26 6.12
C GLN A 98 -1.73 -6.87 6.36
N CYS A 99 -1.89 -7.72 7.39
CA CYS A 99 -3.20 -8.27 7.75
C CYS A 99 -4.19 -7.17 8.14
N MET A 100 -3.81 -6.25 9.02
CA MET A 100 -4.68 -5.16 9.47
C MET A 100 -5.15 -4.33 8.28
N MET A 101 -4.23 -3.94 7.39
CA MET A 101 -4.55 -3.19 6.19
C MET A 101 -5.41 -4.00 5.20
N TRP A 102 -5.15 -5.30 5.04
CA TRP A 102 -5.94 -6.16 4.17
C TRP A 102 -7.42 -6.19 4.61
N HIS A 103 -7.66 -6.31 5.91
CA HIS A 103 -9.02 -6.28 6.48
C HIS A 103 -9.64 -4.89 6.43
N GLN A 104 -8.86 -3.83 6.70
CA GLN A 104 -9.34 -2.45 6.63
C GLN A 104 -9.78 -2.07 5.20
N LEU A 105 -9.09 -2.59 4.19
CA LEU A 105 -9.41 -2.39 2.78
C LEU A 105 -10.43 -3.42 2.26
N GLU A 106 -11.07 -4.16 3.17
CA GLU A 106 -12.14 -5.13 2.89
C GLU A 106 -11.74 -6.25 1.91
N GLY A 107 -10.44 -6.56 1.80
CA GLY A 107 -9.93 -7.65 1.00
C GLY A 107 -10.43 -7.66 -0.46
N PRO A 108 -10.71 -8.83 -1.06
CA PRO A 108 -11.17 -8.94 -2.45
C PRO A 108 -12.56 -8.36 -2.71
N ASP A 109 -13.41 -8.30 -1.69
CA ASP A 109 -14.77 -7.77 -1.77
C ASP A 109 -14.76 -6.22 -1.77
N GLY A 110 -13.68 -5.62 -1.29
CA GLY A 110 -13.48 -4.18 -1.25
C GLY A 110 -12.45 -3.67 -2.25
N LYS A 111 -11.38 -3.08 -1.72
CA LYS A 111 -10.42 -2.25 -2.45
C LYS A 111 -9.12 -2.97 -2.78
N LEU A 112 -9.03 -4.30 -2.66
CA LEU A 112 -7.79 -5.02 -2.92
C LEU A 112 -7.84 -6.01 -4.09
N ASP A 113 -6.79 -6.01 -4.89
CA ASP A 113 -6.50 -7.06 -5.88
C ASP A 113 -6.00 -8.35 -5.23
N ASN A 114 -5.50 -8.32 -3.99
CA ASN A 114 -5.12 -9.51 -3.24
C ASN A 114 -6.34 -10.36 -2.88
N GLU A 115 -6.63 -11.38 -3.68
CA GLU A 115 -7.74 -12.32 -3.43
C GLU A 115 -7.56 -13.16 -2.17
N ARG A 116 -6.31 -13.42 -1.79
CA ARG A 116 -5.97 -14.25 -0.64
C ARG A 116 -5.60 -13.40 0.55
N HIS A 117 -6.13 -13.79 1.70
CA HIS A 117 -5.68 -13.27 2.98
C HIS A 117 -4.16 -13.52 3.14
N PRO A 118 -3.40 -12.57 3.72
CA PRO A 118 -1.98 -12.76 3.97
C PRO A 118 -1.68 -14.00 4.80
N GLU A 119 -0.68 -14.78 4.40
CA GLU A 119 -0.15 -15.90 5.17
C GLU A 119 1.18 -15.50 5.83
N PRO A 120 1.54 -16.04 7.00
CA PRO A 120 2.88 -15.91 7.55
C PRO A 120 3.96 -16.44 6.60
N ASN A 121 5.22 -16.02 6.78
CA ASN A 121 6.32 -16.66 6.06
C ASN A 121 6.56 -18.10 6.58
N ASP A 122 7.22 -18.92 5.76
CA ASP A 122 7.56 -20.29 6.10
C ASP A 122 8.28 -20.38 7.45
N GLY A 123 7.73 -21.18 8.36
CA GLY A 123 8.27 -21.41 9.69
C GLY A 123 7.87 -20.38 10.76
N GLN A 124 7.17 -19.30 10.41
CA GLN A 124 6.59 -18.40 11.42
C GLN A 124 5.31 -18.98 12.03
N VAL A 125 5.21 -18.95 13.36
CA VAL A 125 4.02 -19.35 14.13
C VAL A 125 3.31 -18.10 14.66
N ILE A 126 2.90 -17.23 13.73
CA ILE A 126 2.22 -15.97 14.02
C ILE A 126 0.78 -16.01 13.49
N ARG A 127 -0.16 -15.49 14.28
CA ARG A 127 -1.58 -15.41 13.90
C ARG A 127 -1.92 -14.03 13.36
N CYS A 128 -2.86 -14.00 12.43
CA CYS A 128 -3.50 -12.76 12.00
C CYS A 128 -4.11 -12.05 13.23
N PRO A 129 -3.88 -10.74 13.43
CA PRO A 129 -4.43 -10.02 14.57
C PRO A 129 -5.92 -9.70 14.45
N VAL A 130 -6.53 -9.88 13.26
CA VAL A 130 -7.94 -9.54 12.99
C VAL A 130 -8.83 -10.78 12.92
N CYS A 131 -8.39 -11.83 12.23
CA CYS A 131 -9.15 -13.08 12.13
C CYS A 131 -9.27 -13.74 13.51
N SER A 132 -10.48 -14.18 13.87
CA SER A 132 -10.75 -14.75 15.20
C SER A 132 -10.46 -16.25 15.33
N THR A 133 -9.82 -16.87 14.33
CA THR A 133 -9.54 -18.32 14.32
C THR A 133 -8.23 -18.63 13.61
#